data_AF-A0A6P0LGU0-F1
#
_entry.id   AF-A0A6P0LGU0-F1
#
_cell.length_a   1.000
_cell.length_b   1.000
_cell.length_c   1.000
_cell.angle_alpha   90.00
_cell.angle_beta   90.00
_cell.angle_gamma   90.00
#
_symmetry.space_group_name_H-M   'P 1'
#
loop_
_entity.id
_entity.type
_entity.pdbx_description
1 polymer ?
#
loop_
_entity_poly.entity_id
_entity_poly.type
_entity_poly.pdbx_seq_one_letter_code
_entity_poly.pdbx_strand_id
1 'polypeptide(L)'
;HQSPNQKFLVIIRPRDSELWGIFVDDLPNLVELPQDMMRPIPKSYRHSSVLEMISHAAVISNEASTQKIFLLDLQQVCALTP
;
A
#
# COMPACT_ATOMS: atom_id res chain seq x y z
N HIS A 1 3.32 -1.19 26.61
CA HIS A 1 3.24 -2.67 26.54
C HIS A 1 2.68 -3.07 25.17
N GLN A 2 3.54 -3.40 24.20
CA GLN A 2 3.12 -4.13 22.99
C GLN A 2 3.61 -5.56 23.17
N SER A 3 2.71 -6.54 23.02
CA SER A 3 3.06 -7.95 23.06
C SER A 3 3.72 -8.36 21.72
N PRO A 4 4.73 -9.25 21.72
CA PRO A 4 5.56 -9.54 20.54
C PRO A 4 4.83 -10.23 19.35
N ASN A 5 3.51 -10.33 19.38
CA ASN A 5 2.68 -10.98 18.34
C ASN A 5 1.41 -10.18 17.99
N GLN A 6 1.30 -8.91 18.38
CA GLN A 6 0.13 -8.10 18.03
C GLN A 6 0.19 -7.67 16.56
N LYS A 7 -0.54 -8.40 15.71
CA LYS A 7 -0.84 -7.99 14.34
C LYS A 7 -2.12 -7.15 14.34
N PHE A 8 -2.14 -6.11 13.53
CA PHE A 8 -3.33 -5.33 13.25
C PHE A 8 -3.98 -5.85 11.96
N LEU A 9 -5.28 -5.60 11.82
CA LEU A 9 -6.04 -5.93 10.61
C LEU A 9 -6.63 -4.65 10.03
N VAL A 10 -6.19 -4.29 8.84
CA VAL A 10 -6.80 -3.19 8.06
C VAL A 10 -7.99 -3.76 7.31
N ILE A 11 -9.18 -3.21 7.57
CA ILE A 11 -10.41 -3.63 6.91
C ILE A 11 -10.76 -2.62 5.83
N ILE A 12 -10.96 -3.09 4.60
CA ILE A 12 -11.28 -2.26 3.45
C ILE A 12 -12.53 -2.81 2.79
N ARG A 13 -13.44 -1.92 2.39
CA ARG A 13 -14.59 -2.25 1.55
C ARG A 13 -14.48 -1.46 0.24
N PRO A 14 -13.90 -2.06 -0.82
CA PRO A 14 -14.01 -1.49 -2.15
C PRO A 14 -15.48 -1.34 -2.55
N ARG A 15 -15.77 -0.41 -3.47
CA ARG A 15 -17.14 -0.17 -3.94
C ARG A 15 -17.68 -1.43 -4.61
N ASP A 16 -18.88 -1.86 -4.21
CA ASP A 16 -19.59 -3.03 -4.76
C ASP A 16 -18.85 -4.37 -4.65
N SER A 17 -17.93 -4.52 -3.69
CA SER A 17 -17.20 -5.77 -3.44
C SER A 17 -17.37 -6.30 -2.02
N GLU A 18 -16.91 -7.53 -1.82
CA GLU A 18 -16.76 -8.11 -0.49
C GLU A 18 -15.78 -7.30 0.39
N LEU A 19 -15.87 -7.52 1.70
CA LEU A 19 -15.01 -6.91 2.70
C LEU A 19 -13.65 -7.61 2.74
N TRP A 20 -12.58 -6.83 2.68
CA TRP A 20 -11.21 -7.33 2.60
C TRP A 20 -10.46 -7.01 3.90
N GLY A 21 -9.59 -7.94 4.32
CA GLY A 21 -8.73 -7.79 5.48
C GLY A 21 -7.26 -7.91 5.10
N ILE A 22 -6.43 -6.94 5.49
CA ILE A 22 -4.97 -6.96 5.30
C ILE A 22 -4.30 -6.98 6.66
N PHE A 23 -3.55 -8.04 6.95
CA PHE A 23 -2.74 -8.11 8.17
C PHE A 23 -1.52 -7.20 8.06
N VAL A 24 -1.27 -6.40 9.10
CA VAL A 24 -0.10 -5.53 9.20
C VAL A 24 0.54 -5.69 10.58
N ASP A 25 1.86 -5.63 10.63
CA ASP A 25 2.62 -5.88 11.87
C ASP A 25 2.55 -4.69 12.84
N ASP A 26 2.37 -3.48 12.32
CA ASP A 26 2.29 -2.24 13.09
C ASP A 26 0.99 -1.48 12.81
N LEU A 27 0.61 -0.61 13.76
CA LEU A 27 -0.56 0.25 13.59
C LEU A 27 -0.36 1.14 12.34
N PRO A 28 -1.32 1.20 11.41
CA PRO A 28 -1.18 2.01 10.21
C PRO A 28 -1.08 3.49 10.58
N ASN A 29 -0.21 4.21 9.86
CA ASN A 29 -0.07 5.66 9.97
C ASN A 29 -0.98 6.36 8.94
N LEU A 30 -1.38 7.61 9.25
CA LEU A 30 -2.07 8.50 8.32
C LEU A 30 -1.10 9.59 7.87
N VAL A 31 -0.94 9.75 6.57
CA VAL A 31 -0.03 10.75 5.98
C VAL A 31 -0.74 11.49 4.86
N GLU A 32 -0.68 12.82 4.91
CA GLU A 32 -1.13 13.67 3.80
C GLU A 32 -0.04 13.71 2.72
N LEU A 33 -0.46 13.41 1.48
CA LEU A 33 0.42 13.37 0.31
C LEU A 33 -0.13 14.31 -0.77
N PRO A 34 0.65 15.32 -1.19
CA PRO A 34 0.35 16.08 -2.39
C PRO A 34 0.24 15.19 -3.62
N GLN A 35 -0.72 15.48 -4.50
CA GLN A 35 -0.99 14.64 -5.67
C GLN A 35 0.19 14.58 -6.65
N ASP A 36 0.94 15.66 -6.79
CA ASP A 36 2.13 15.78 -7.64
C ASP A 36 3.31 14.91 -7.16
N MET A 37 3.30 14.49 -5.89
CA MET A 37 4.27 13.53 -5.35
C MET A 37 3.94 12.08 -5.71
N MET A 38 2.70 11.78 -6.12
CA MET A 38 2.29 10.43 -6.52
C MET A 38 2.65 10.18 -7.99
N ARG A 39 3.73 9.43 -8.22
CA ARG A 39 4.19 9.08 -9.57
C ARG A 39 3.68 7.69 -9.97
N PRO A 40 3.11 7.51 -11.17
CA PRO A 40 2.67 6.20 -11.62
C PRO A 40 3.87 5.27 -11.81
N ILE A 41 3.71 3.99 -11.45
CA ILE A 41 4.73 2.97 -11.72
C ILE A 41 4.70 2.60 -13.21
N PRO A 42 5.81 2.72 -13.95
CA PRO A 42 5.83 2.36 -15.36
C PRO A 42 5.59 0.86 -15.55
N LYS A 43 4.84 0.50 -16.60
CA LYS A 43 4.44 -0.89 -16.89
C LYS A 43 5.64 -1.84 -17.02
N SER A 44 6.79 -1.36 -17.49
CA SER A 44 8.03 -2.14 -17.59
C SER A 44 8.55 -2.67 -16.24
N TYR A 45 8.16 -2.06 -15.12
CA TYR A 45 8.51 -2.53 -13.78
C TYR A 45 7.51 -3.55 -13.24
N ARG A 46 6.35 -3.73 -13.89
CA ARG A 46 5.31 -4.67 -13.47
C ARG A 46 5.58 -6.11 -13.89
N HIS A 47 6.79 -6.43 -14.33
CA HIS A 47 7.19 -7.81 -14.61
C HIS A 47 7.76 -8.52 -13.35
N SER A 48 7.83 -7.82 -12.20
CA SER A 48 8.27 -8.37 -10.93
C SER A 48 7.14 -8.41 -9.91
N SER A 49 6.62 -9.61 -9.65
CA SER A 49 5.73 -10.02 -8.55
C SER A 49 4.96 -8.89 -7.84
N VAL A 50 5.50 -8.32 -6.77
CA VAL A 50 4.80 -7.37 -5.87
C VAL A 50 4.46 -6.05 -6.55
N LEU A 51 5.23 -5.62 -7.55
CA LEU A 51 4.97 -4.37 -8.27
C LEU A 51 3.76 -4.45 -9.20
N GLU A 52 3.25 -5.65 -9.50
CA GLU A 52 1.98 -5.83 -10.22
C GLU A 52 0.78 -5.34 -9.40
N MET A 53 0.89 -5.31 -8.08
CA MET A 53 -0.18 -4.87 -7.18
C MET A 53 -0.13 -3.35 -6.91
N ILE A 54 0.85 -2.62 -7.46
CA ILE A 54 1.14 -1.23 -7.11
C ILE A 54 0.83 -0.31 -8.30
N SER A 55 0.05 0.75 -8.06
CA SER A 55 -0.27 1.73 -9.10
C SER A 55 0.70 2.90 -9.13
N HIS A 56 1.11 3.39 -7.96
CA HIS A 56 1.91 4.62 -7.80
C HIS A 56 2.96 4.45 -6.70
N ALA A 57 3.98 5.30 -6.75
CA ALA A 57 4.91 5.52 -5.65
C ALA A 57 5.04 7.00 -5.33
N ALA A 58 5.27 7.29 -4.06
CA ALA A 58 5.64 8.59 -3.56
C ALA A 58 6.90 8.47 -2.71
N VAL A 59 7.69 9.53 -2.65
CA VAL A 59 8.87 9.61 -1.77
C VAL A 59 8.67 10.81 -0.86
N ILE A 60 8.59 10.57 0.45
CA ILE A 60 8.53 11.63 1.46
C ILE A 60 9.91 11.70 2.10
N SER A 61 10.49 12.89 2.13
CA SER A 61 11.73 13.14 2.86
C SER A 61 11.43 14.10 4.01
N ASN A 62 11.90 13.76 5.21
CA ASN A 62 12.03 14.68 6.32
C ASN A 62 13.51 14.77 6.74
N GLU A 63 13.82 15.67 7.68
CA GLU A 63 15.18 15.90 8.20
C GLU A 63 15.89 14.62 8.72
N ALA A 64 15.14 13.60 9.14
CA ALA A 64 15.64 12.38 9.76
C ALA A 64 15.63 11.16 8.83
N SER A 65 14.74 11.11 7.82
CA SER A 65 14.61 9.95 6.94
C SER A 65 13.92 10.24 5.61
N THR A 66 14.23 9.41 4.62
CA THR A 66 13.48 9.33 3.36
C THR A 66 12.67 8.05 3.35
N GLN A 67 11.35 8.18 3.24
CA GLN A 67 10.39 7.09 3.18
C GLN A 67 9.84 6.95 1.76
N LYS A 68 9.85 5.73 1.23
CA LYS A 68 9.15 5.39 0.00
C LYS A 68 7.79 4.81 0.35
N ILE A 69 6.75 5.33 -0.28
CA ILE A 69 5.37 4.86 -0.12
C ILE A 69 4.91 4.30 -1.45
N PHE A 70 4.36 3.09 -1.43
CA PHE A 70 3.74 2.45 -2.59
C PHE A 70 2.23 2.42 -2.39
N LEU A 71 1.49 2.84 -3.42
CA LEU A 71 0.04 2.80 -3.40
C LEU A 71 -0.45 1.44 -3.91
N LEU A 72 -0.98 0.64 -2.99
CA LEU A 72 -1.62 -0.64 -3.28
C LEU A 72 -2.90 -0.40 -4.10
N ASP A 73 -3.00 -1.07 -5.24
CA ASP A 73 -4.16 -1.01 -6.13
C ASP A 73 -5.00 -2.26 -5.97
N LEU A 74 -6.13 -2.14 -5.28
CA LEU A 74 -7.00 -3.27 -4.98
C LEU A 74 -7.61 -3.91 -6.23
N GLN A 75 -7.80 -3.17 -7.32
CA GLN A 75 -8.27 -3.76 -8.58
C GLN A 75 -7.19 -4.68 -9.18
N GLN A 76 -5.93 -4.26 -9.11
CA GLN A 76 -4.81 -5.11 -9.54
C GLN A 76 -4.64 -6.31 -8.60
N VAL A 77 -4.85 -6.17 -7.29
CA VAL A 77 -4.84 -7.32 -6.36
C VAL A 77 -5.93 -8.33 -6.71
N CYS A 78 -7.17 -7.89 -6.92
CA CYS A 78 -8.28 -8.77 -7.33
C CYS A 78 -7.93 -9.58 -8.58
N ALA A 79 -7.23 -8.98 -9.54
CA ALA A 79 -6.87 -9.65 -10.78
C ALA A 79 -5.80 -10.74 -10.62
N LEU A 80 -5.06 -10.75 -9.51
CA LEU A 80 -4.01 -11.73 -9.20
C LEU A 80 -4.48 -12.84 -8.26
N THR A 81 -5.59 -12.64 -7.55
CA THR A 81 -6.21 -13.65 -6.69
C THR A 81 -7.21 -14.48 -7.50
N PRO A 82 -7.00 -15.80 -7.66
CA PRO A 82 -7.87 -16.68 -8.44
C PRO A 82 -9.27 -16.87 -7.85
#